data_AF-A0A1L7SXN2-F1
#
_entry.id   AF-A0A1L7SXN2-F1
#
_cell.length_a   1.000
_cell.length_b   1.000
_cell.length_c   1.000
_cell.angle_alpha   90.00
_cell.angle_beta   90.00
_cell.angle_gamma   90.00
#
_symmetry.space_group_name_H-M   'P 1'
#
loop_
_entity.id
_entity.type
_entity.pdbx_description
1 polymer ?
#
loop_
_entity_poly.entity_id
_entity_poly.type
_entity_poly.pdbx_seq_one_letter_code
_entity_poly.pdbx_strand_id
1 'polypeptide(L)'
;MEEILNKVADLVSTLSPAQWCQSFFTLSAALILALQILPQDVRRAMMDYGPRRPKDGKSKSKKEDDEKQGFAVLRSFLKDLTEYGQVPHSWFMHFYITSVSLSGFWAWQYLTRGSVLRSIATWQDRAGRSSMSLEQVYIAWLLMALQGSRRLYESLFVFKPGSSPMWFIHWALGVAFYAVISLAVWIEGSSAILSCWDSPNQSLNIPRRLLSAVLFYSVAYFKQNQCHRHLASLKKYTLPTEGWFKYLICPHYTAECILYLAIAWIAAPPGELFNKSILTAVAFVAVNLGATAKGTKAWYENKFGSDKVADRWIMIPPVY
;
A
#
# COMPACT_ATOMS: atom_id res chain seq x y z
N MET A 1 27.73 -11.25 -16.46
CA MET A 1 26.93 -11.17 -15.21
C MET A 1 27.49 -10.09 -14.28
N GLU A 2 28.81 -10.07 -14.02
CA GLU A 2 29.48 -8.99 -13.27
C GLU A 2 29.32 -7.59 -13.87
N GLU A 3 29.42 -7.43 -15.20
CA GLU A 3 29.24 -6.11 -15.83
C GLU A 3 27.83 -5.55 -15.65
N ILE A 4 26.82 -6.44 -15.64
CA ILE A 4 25.43 -6.07 -15.37
C ILE A 4 25.26 -5.75 -13.89
N LEU A 5 25.85 -6.53 -13.00
CA LEU A 5 25.84 -6.27 -11.55
C LEU A 5 26.51 -4.93 -11.20
N ASN A 6 27.63 -4.61 -11.84
CA ASN A 6 28.34 -3.33 -11.63
C ASN A 6 27.54 -2.15 -12.18
N LYS A 7 26.96 -2.26 -13.39
CA LYS A 7 26.07 -1.23 -13.94
C LYS A 7 24.82 -1.02 -13.08
N VAL A 8 24.26 -2.09 -12.52
CA VAL A 8 23.14 -2.01 -11.58
C VAL A 8 23.59 -1.34 -10.28
N ALA A 9 24.73 -1.73 -9.71
CA ALA A 9 25.27 -1.12 -8.49
C ALA A 9 25.58 0.38 -8.66
N ASP A 10 26.16 0.77 -9.80
CA ASP A 10 26.43 2.17 -10.13
C ASP A 10 25.12 2.96 -10.28
N LEU A 11 24.15 2.43 -11.05
CA LEU A 11 22.84 3.07 -11.20
C LEU A 11 22.17 3.27 -9.84
N VAL A 12 22.17 2.23 -9.02
CA VAL A 12 21.63 2.19 -7.65
C VAL A 12 22.30 3.20 -6.73
N SER A 13 23.61 3.42 -6.88
CA SER A 13 24.37 4.41 -6.09
C SER A 13 24.06 5.87 -6.46
N THR A 14 23.57 6.11 -7.68
CA THR A 14 23.26 7.47 -8.18
C THR A 14 21.84 7.93 -7.87
N LEU A 15 20.94 7.03 -7.46
CA LEU A 15 19.55 7.37 -7.18
C LEU A 15 19.41 8.18 -5.90
N SER A 16 18.60 9.24 -5.92
CA SER A 16 18.23 9.96 -4.71
C SER A 16 17.29 9.11 -3.83
N PRO A 17 17.19 9.38 -2.51
CA PRO A 17 16.22 8.71 -1.62
C PRO A 17 14.78 8.68 -2.17
N ALA A 18 14.32 9.77 -2.78
CA ALA A 18 13.02 9.85 -3.44
C ALA A 18 12.90 8.86 -4.60
N GLN A 19 13.93 8.74 -5.44
CA GLN A 19 13.94 7.79 -6.56
C GLN A 19 13.99 6.34 -6.06
N TRP A 20 14.63 6.08 -4.92
CA TRP A 20 14.59 4.78 -4.26
C TRP A 20 13.17 4.40 -3.82
N CYS A 21 12.46 5.30 -3.14
CA CYS A 21 11.06 5.09 -2.78
C CYS A 21 10.19 4.85 -4.03
N GLN A 22 10.36 5.69 -5.06
CA GLN A 22 9.61 5.58 -6.31
C GLN A 22 9.88 4.24 -7.02
N SER A 23 11.14 3.82 -7.09
CA SER A 23 11.54 2.55 -7.70
C SER A 23 10.96 1.37 -6.93
N PHE A 24 11.00 1.40 -5.60
CA PHE A 24 10.41 0.35 -4.76
C PHE A 24 8.91 0.18 -5.06
N PHE A 25 8.13 1.26 -5.05
CA PHE A 25 6.68 1.16 -5.28
C PHE A 25 6.34 0.75 -6.72
N THR A 26 7.03 1.33 -7.70
CA THR A 26 6.78 1.02 -9.12
C THR A 26 7.16 -0.40 -9.49
N LEU A 27 8.33 -0.89 -9.04
CA LEU A 27 8.76 -2.27 -9.27
C LEU A 27 7.85 -3.27 -8.55
N SER A 28 7.42 -2.95 -7.32
CA SER A 28 6.48 -3.79 -6.58
C SER A 28 5.11 -3.86 -7.28
N ALA A 29 4.61 -2.73 -7.81
CA ALA A 29 3.38 -2.69 -8.58
C ALA A 29 3.50 -3.48 -9.89
N ALA A 30 4.60 -3.32 -10.62
CA ALA A 30 4.88 -4.05 -11.85
C ALA A 30 4.96 -5.56 -11.58
N LEU A 31 5.60 -5.97 -10.48
CA LEU A 31 5.65 -7.38 -10.06
C LEU A 31 4.24 -7.93 -9.81
N ILE A 32 3.39 -7.21 -9.05
CA ILE A 32 2.02 -7.66 -8.80
C ILE A 32 1.23 -7.77 -10.11
N LEU A 33 1.35 -6.82 -11.03
CA LEU A 33 0.71 -6.88 -12.34
C LEU A 33 1.22 -8.08 -13.16
N ALA A 34 2.53 -8.34 -13.15
CA ALA A 34 3.10 -9.52 -13.81
C ALA A 34 2.53 -10.83 -13.22
N LEU A 35 2.36 -10.89 -11.89
CA LEU A 35 1.70 -12.03 -11.23
C LEU A 35 0.23 -12.20 -11.65
N GLN A 36 -0.46 -11.15 -12.11
CA GLN A 36 -1.84 -11.26 -12.63
C GLN A 36 -1.92 -11.94 -13.99
N ILE A 37 -0.83 -11.92 -14.76
CA ILE A 37 -0.72 -12.55 -16.09
C ILE A 37 -0.47 -14.07 -15.96
N LEU A 38 0.00 -14.53 -14.81
CA LEU A 38 0.22 -15.96 -14.56
C LEU A 38 -1.07 -16.79 -14.69
N PRO A 39 -0.94 -18.07 -15.09
CA PRO A 39 -2.05 -19.03 -15.11
C PRO A 39 -2.84 -19.01 -13.81
N GLN A 40 -4.18 -19.16 -13.91
CA GLN A 40 -5.09 -18.94 -12.79
C GLN A 40 -4.77 -19.81 -11.56
N ASP A 41 -4.29 -21.02 -11.77
CA ASP A 41 -3.88 -21.96 -10.74
C ASP A 41 -2.65 -21.48 -9.94
N VAL A 42 -1.61 -20.98 -10.60
CA VAL A 42 -0.43 -20.39 -9.95
C VAL A 42 -0.82 -19.08 -9.23
N ARG A 43 -1.64 -18.26 -9.89
CA ARG A 43 -2.13 -16.99 -9.34
C ARG A 43 -2.91 -17.20 -8.04
N ARG A 44 -3.81 -18.18 -8.00
CA ARG A 44 -4.59 -18.53 -6.80
C ARG A 44 -3.67 -19.06 -5.69
N ALA A 45 -2.72 -19.93 -6.00
CA ALA A 45 -1.78 -20.45 -5.00
C ALA A 45 -0.96 -19.34 -4.32
N MET A 46 -0.60 -18.28 -5.06
CA MET A 46 0.19 -17.17 -4.53
C MET A 46 -0.66 -16.11 -3.81
N MET A 47 -1.81 -15.71 -4.37
CA MET A 47 -2.57 -14.56 -3.89
C MET A 47 -3.84 -14.90 -3.09
N ASP A 48 -4.38 -16.11 -3.22
CA ASP A 48 -5.60 -16.47 -2.51
C ASP A 48 -5.27 -16.89 -1.07
N TYR A 49 -5.56 -15.98 -0.14
CA TYR A 49 -5.63 -16.27 1.28
C TYR A 49 -7.07 -16.13 1.79
N GLY A 50 -7.33 -16.66 2.99
CA GLY A 50 -8.65 -16.50 3.59
C GLY A 50 -9.70 -17.41 2.94
N PRO A 51 -10.95 -16.95 2.79
CA PRO A 51 -12.03 -17.70 2.16
C PRO A 51 -11.81 -18.07 0.69
N ARG A 52 -10.78 -17.50 0.06
CA ARG A 52 -10.41 -17.73 -1.34
C ARG A 52 -9.53 -18.97 -1.52
N ARG A 53 -8.93 -19.50 -0.45
CA ARG A 53 -8.17 -20.75 -0.52
C ARG A 53 -9.12 -21.88 -0.94
N PRO A 54 -8.79 -22.67 -1.99
CA PRO A 54 -9.60 -23.82 -2.35
C PRO A 54 -9.67 -24.77 -1.16
N LYS A 55 -10.89 -25.15 -0.76
CA LYS A 55 -11.08 -26.27 0.17
C LYS A 55 -10.74 -27.54 -0.59
N ASP A 56 -9.88 -28.38 -0.03
CA ASP A 56 -9.55 -29.69 -0.59
C ASP A 56 -10.85 -30.48 -0.84
N GLY A 57 -11.21 -30.65 -2.11
CA GLY A 57 -12.49 -31.22 -2.47
C GLY A 57 -12.88 -31.05 -3.94
N LYS A 58 -12.31 -31.91 -4.79
CA LYS A 58 -12.81 -32.34 -6.12
C LYS A 58 -13.27 -31.23 -7.08
N SER A 59 -12.35 -30.81 -7.95
CA SER A 59 -12.71 -30.54 -9.35
C SER A 59 -11.73 -31.28 -10.26
N LYS A 60 -12.24 -32.35 -10.90
CA LYS A 60 -11.61 -32.94 -12.07
C LYS A 60 -11.99 -32.08 -13.27
N SER A 61 -11.04 -31.42 -13.90
CA SER A 61 -11.11 -31.19 -15.35
C SER A 61 -9.78 -31.55 -16.00
N LYS A 62 -9.89 -32.31 -17.08
CA LYS A 62 -8.80 -32.83 -17.91
C LYS A 62 -8.24 -31.73 -18.81
N LYS A 63 -6.91 -31.82 -18.99
CA LYS A 63 -6.07 -31.53 -20.17
C LYS A 63 -6.21 -30.19 -20.88
N GLU A 64 -5.10 -29.44 -20.85
CA GLU A 64 -4.40 -28.96 -22.05
C GLU A 64 -2.91 -28.81 -21.67
N ASP A 65 -2.10 -29.78 -22.09
CA ASP A 65 -0.64 -29.70 -22.10
C ASP A 65 -0.26 -29.20 -23.50
N ASP A 66 0.39 -28.03 -23.58
CA ASP A 66 1.47 -27.70 -24.54
C ASP A 66 1.84 -26.20 -24.57
N GLU A 67 1.97 -25.53 -23.40
CA GLU A 67 2.76 -24.30 -23.35
C GLU A 67 3.61 -24.18 -22.07
N LYS A 68 4.93 -24.31 -22.30
CA LYS A 68 6.06 -23.74 -21.56
C LYS A 68 6.53 -24.48 -20.30
N GLN A 69 7.45 -25.42 -20.55
CA GLN A 69 8.40 -26.03 -19.61
C GLN A 69 9.08 -25.01 -18.66
N GLY A 70 9.27 -23.76 -19.08
CA GLY A 70 9.78 -22.67 -18.22
C GLY A 70 8.83 -22.23 -17.09
N PHE A 71 7.52 -22.31 -17.30
CA PHE A 71 6.52 -22.05 -16.25
C PHE A 71 6.37 -23.21 -15.28
N ALA A 72 6.70 -24.44 -15.68
CA ALA A 72 6.60 -25.62 -14.81
C ALA A 72 7.62 -25.59 -13.66
N VAL A 73 8.87 -25.17 -13.93
CA VAL A 73 9.92 -25.01 -12.91
C VAL A 73 9.60 -23.83 -11.98
N LEU A 74 9.17 -22.69 -12.55
CA LEU A 74 8.72 -21.55 -11.76
C LEU A 74 7.53 -21.94 -10.88
N ARG A 75 6.59 -22.73 -11.39
CA ARG A 75 5.43 -23.24 -10.67
C ARG A 75 5.80 -24.18 -9.53
N SER A 76 6.73 -25.12 -9.71
CA SER A 76 7.15 -26.02 -8.63
C SER A 76 7.88 -25.24 -7.54
N PHE A 77 8.81 -24.36 -7.91
CA PHE A 77 9.54 -23.50 -6.98
C PHE A 77 8.59 -22.60 -6.18
N LEU A 78 7.63 -21.96 -6.84
CA LEU A 78 6.65 -21.09 -6.18
C LEU A 78 5.72 -21.89 -5.25
N LYS A 79 5.31 -23.10 -5.64
CA LYS A 79 4.47 -23.96 -4.81
C LYS A 79 5.19 -24.35 -3.51
N ASP A 80 6.44 -24.79 -3.60
CA ASP A 80 7.26 -25.15 -2.44
C ASP A 80 7.48 -23.94 -1.51
N LEU A 81 7.69 -22.75 -2.07
CA LEU A 81 7.79 -21.49 -1.32
C LEU A 81 6.49 -21.05 -0.65
N THR A 82 5.33 -21.35 -1.25
CA THR A 82 4.02 -21.04 -0.65
C THR A 82 3.65 -21.98 0.49
N GLU A 83 4.17 -23.21 0.50
CA GLU A 83 3.92 -24.21 1.54
C GLU A 83 4.80 -24.01 2.79
N TYR A 84 6.05 -23.55 2.63
CA TYR A 84 6.97 -23.34 3.76
C TYR A 84 6.88 -21.95 4.43
N GLY A 85 6.23 -20.97 3.80
CA GLY A 85 6.28 -19.57 4.25
C GLY A 85 4.93 -19.00 4.68
N GLN A 86 4.13 -19.66 5.52
CA GLN A 86 2.84 -19.10 5.97
C GLN A 86 2.92 -18.46 7.36
N VAL A 87 2.34 -17.27 7.52
CA VAL A 87 2.26 -16.55 8.80
C VAL A 87 0.83 -16.43 9.29
N PRO A 88 0.60 -16.34 10.62
CA PRO A 88 -0.75 -16.13 11.18
C PRO A 88 -1.41 -14.88 10.61
N HIS A 89 -2.72 -14.94 10.37
CA HIS A 89 -3.47 -13.79 9.86
C HIS A 89 -3.44 -12.57 10.79
N SER A 90 -3.29 -12.81 12.10
CA SER A 90 -3.14 -11.76 13.12
C SER A 90 -1.91 -10.87 12.88
N TRP A 91 -0.87 -11.36 12.18
CA TRP A 91 0.32 -10.57 11.85
C TRP A 91 0.02 -9.38 10.94
N PHE A 92 -1.20 -9.28 10.40
CA PHE A 92 -1.70 -8.05 9.78
C PHE A 92 -1.55 -6.81 10.69
N MET A 93 -1.63 -6.98 12.01
CA MET A 93 -1.40 -5.87 12.96
C MET A 93 0.03 -5.32 12.91
N HIS A 94 1.02 -6.14 12.51
CA HIS A 94 2.42 -5.71 12.42
C HIS A 94 2.59 -4.54 11.45
N PHE A 95 1.82 -4.51 10.36
CA PHE A 95 1.84 -3.43 9.38
C PHE A 95 1.59 -2.07 10.03
N TYR A 96 0.59 -2.00 10.92
CA TYR A 96 0.22 -0.75 11.57
C TYR A 96 1.05 -0.45 12.80
N ILE A 97 1.58 -1.46 13.50
CA ILE A 97 2.62 -1.26 14.50
C ILE A 97 3.82 -0.59 13.84
N THR A 98 4.33 -1.15 12.73
CA THR A 98 5.42 -0.55 11.94
C THR A 98 5.08 0.88 11.52
N SER A 99 3.87 1.13 11.00
CA SER A 99 3.44 2.47 10.61
C SER A 99 3.50 3.47 11.77
N VAL A 100 2.94 3.13 12.93
CA VAL A 100 2.86 4.04 14.09
C VAL A 100 4.25 4.23 14.72
N SER A 101 5.01 3.15 14.88
CA SER A 101 6.38 3.20 15.39
C SER A 101 7.28 4.05 14.50
N LEU A 102 7.19 3.92 13.17
CA LEU A 102 7.98 4.73 12.25
C LEU A 102 7.53 6.19 12.22
N SER A 103 6.24 6.49 12.33
CA SER A 103 5.78 7.87 12.51
C SER A 103 6.39 8.50 13.76
N GLY A 104 6.46 7.76 14.88
CA GLY A 104 7.12 8.21 16.10
C GLY A 104 8.63 8.36 15.93
N PHE A 105 9.29 7.39 15.28
CA PHE A 105 10.72 7.42 15.00
C PHE A 105 11.13 8.65 14.16
N TRP A 106 10.41 8.93 13.07
CA TRP A 106 10.73 10.09 12.22
C TRP A 106 10.46 11.42 12.92
N ALA A 107 9.41 11.51 13.73
CA ALA A 107 9.16 12.69 14.55
C ALA A 107 10.29 12.89 15.58
N TRP A 108 10.73 11.82 16.24
CA TRP A 108 11.87 11.87 17.16
C TRP A 108 13.16 12.30 16.46
N GLN A 109 13.47 11.72 15.29
CA GLN A 109 14.61 12.13 14.46
C GLN A 109 14.52 13.61 14.06
N TYR A 110 13.32 14.10 13.72
CA TYR A 110 13.11 15.50 13.39
C TYR A 110 13.39 16.43 14.58
N LEU A 111 12.79 16.13 15.73
CA LEU A 111 12.87 16.96 16.95
C LEU A 111 14.27 16.98 17.56
N THR A 112 14.99 15.85 17.51
CA THR A 112 16.34 15.71 18.06
C THR A 112 17.46 16.03 17.08
N ARG A 113 17.12 16.45 15.84
CA ARG A 113 18.08 16.66 14.75
C ARG A 113 18.96 15.43 14.50
N GLY A 114 18.32 14.25 14.54
CA GLY A 114 18.98 12.96 14.51
C GLY A 114 19.79 12.71 13.22
N SER A 115 20.86 11.93 13.35
CA SER A 115 21.81 11.67 12.28
C SER A 115 21.21 10.92 11.09
N VAL A 116 20.21 10.06 11.30
CA VAL A 116 19.59 9.26 10.23
C VAL A 116 18.82 10.17 9.29
N LEU A 117 17.90 10.98 9.82
CA LEU A 117 17.15 11.93 9.01
C LEU A 117 18.07 12.96 8.37
N ARG A 118 19.09 13.46 9.09
CA ARG A 118 20.06 14.40 8.52
C ARG A 118 20.85 13.81 7.35
N SER A 119 21.30 12.57 7.45
CA SER A 119 22.05 11.90 6.39
C SER A 119 21.19 11.69 5.15
N ILE A 120 19.94 11.25 5.34
CA ILE A 120 19.01 11.05 4.22
C ILE A 120 18.61 12.39 3.60
N ALA A 121 18.32 13.40 4.42
CA ALA A 121 17.93 14.72 3.94
C ALA A 121 19.06 15.38 3.15
N THR A 122 20.30 15.33 3.64
CA THR A 122 21.47 15.86 2.91
C THR A 122 21.74 15.09 1.62
N TRP A 123 21.55 13.77 1.61
CA TRP A 123 21.65 12.97 0.37
C TRP A 123 20.58 13.37 -0.65
N GLN A 124 19.34 13.57 -0.21
CA GLN A 124 18.24 13.99 -1.08
C GLN A 124 18.40 15.43 -1.59
N ASP A 125 18.89 16.34 -0.75
CA ASP A 125 19.10 17.75 -1.07
C ASP A 125 20.15 17.95 -2.18
N ARG A 126 21.18 17.09 -2.23
CA ARG A 126 22.20 17.07 -3.32
C ARG A 126 21.60 16.88 -4.71
N ALA A 127 20.39 16.30 -4.82
CA ALA A 127 19.71 16.14 -6.11
C ALA A 127 19.13 17.46 -6.65
N GLY A 128 19.10 18.53 -5.86
CA GLY A 128 18.74 19.89 -6.31
C GLY A 128 17.30 20.05 -6.84
N ARG A 129 16.36 19.22 -6.37
CA ARG A 129 14.95 19.26 -6.80
C ARG A 129 14.11 20.19 -5.93
N SER A 130 12.95 20.62 -6.44
CA SER A 130 11.95 21.38 -5.68
C SER A 130 11.56 20.62 -4.40
N SER A 131 11.62 21.31 -3.26
CA SER A 131 11.26 20.76 -1.94
C SER A 131 9.84 21.15 -1.55
N MET A 132 9.19 20.28 -0.79
CA MET A 132 8.01 20.62 0.01
C MET A 132 8.36 21.72 1.04
N SER A 133 7.35 22.48 1.48
CA SER A 133 7.46 23.31 2.68
C SER A 133 7.37 22.45 3.95
N LEU A 134 7.84 22.99 5.09
CA LEU A 134 7.77 22.28 6.38
C LEU A 134 6.34 21.95 6.79
N GLU A 135 5.40 22.85 6.55
CA GLU A 135 3.99 22.65 6.89
C GLU A 135 3.43 21.48 6.10
N GLN A 136 3.78 21.37 4.80
CA GLN A 136 3.38 20.22 3.99
C GLN A 136 3.92 18.91 4.56
N VAL A 137 5.18 18.88 5.02
CA VAL A 137 5.78 17.71 5.67
C VAL A 137 5.02 17.34 6.94
N TYR A 138 4.77 18.31 7.82
CA TYR A 138 4.06 18.08 9.09
C TYR A 138 2.64 17.58 8.87
N ILE A 139 1.91 18.18 7.92
CA ILE A 139 0.56 17.76 7.59
C ILE A 139 0.58 16.35 6.99
N ALA A 140 1.46 16.05 6.03
CA ALA A 140 1.57 14.73 5.44
C ALA A 140 1.92 13.65 6.49
N TRP A 141 2.86 13.94 7.38
CA TRP A 141 3.20 13.08 8.52
C TRP A 141 2.03 12.89 9.47
N LEU A 142 1.32 13.95 9.84
CA LEU A 142 0.17 13.87 10.74
C LEU A 142 -0.94 13.01 10.14
N LEU A 143 -1.27 13.22 8.86
CA LEU A 143 -2.26 12.40 8.15
C LEU A 143 -1.85 10.93 8.14
N MET A 144 -0.59 10.62 7.83
CA MET A 144 -0.08 9.24 7.88
C MET A 144 -0.12 8.64 9.30
N ALA A 145 0.23 9.41 10.33
CA ALA A 145 0.17 8.98 11.71
C ALA A 145 -1.28 8.71 12.16
N LEU A 146 -2.23 9.57 11.80
CA LEU A 146 -3.65 9.38 12.06
C LEU A 146 -4.19 8.11 11.39
N GLN A 147 -3.86 7.89 10.11
CA GLN A 147 -4.23 6.67 9.38
C GLN A 147 -3.66 5.42 10.07
N GLY A 148 -2.35 5.39 10.34
CA GLY A 148 -1.69 4.27 10.99
C GLY A 148 -2.29 3.96 12.37
N SER A 149 -2.53 4.99 13.17
CA SER A 149 -3.07 4.86 14.53
C SER A 149 -4.50 4.31 14.53
N ARG A 150 -5.36 4.81 13.65
CA ARG A 150 -6.71 4.25 13.50
C ARG A 150 -6.67 2.81 13.03
N ARG A 151 -5.86 2.48 12.03
CA ARG A 151 -5.79 1.11 11.50
C ARG A 151 -5.23 0.14 12.53
N LEU A 152 -4.30 0.57 13.38
CA LEU A 152 -3.83 -0.19 14.54
C LEU A 152 -4.96 -0.41 15.55
N TYR A 153 -5.68 0.66 15.92
CA TYR A 153 -6.85 0.55 16.80
C TYR A 153 -7.90 -0.42 16.25
N GLU A 154 -8.25 -0.29 14.97
CA GLU A 154 -9.19 -1.21 14.31
C GLU A 154 -8.67 -2.65 14.35
N SER A 155 -7.38 -2.87 14.14
CA SER A 155 -6.77 -4.22 14.18
C SER A 155 -6.80 -4.85 15.57
N LEU A 156 -6.73 -4.04 16.63
CA LEU A 156 -6.75 -4.50 18.01
C LEU A 156 -8.16 -4.74 18.55
N PHE A 157 -9.12 -3.87 18.18
CA PHE A 157 -10.43 -3.82 18.86
C PHE A 157 -11.64 -4.09 17.97
N VAL A 158 -11.50 -3.91 16.64
CA VAL A 158 -12.63 -4.07 15.69
C VAL A 158 -12.47 -5.34 14.86
N PHE A 159 -11.24 -5.66 14.49
CA PHE A 159 -10.91 -6.75 13.59
C PHE A 159 -11.07 -8.11 14.27
N LYS A 160 -11.70 -9.04 13.55
CA LYS A 160 -11.86 -10.44 13.96
C LYS A 160 -10.93 -11.30 13.11
N PRO A 161 -9.82 -11.82 13.65
CA PRO A 161 -8.85 -12.59 12.86
C PRO A 161 -9.50 -13.77 12.15
N GLY A 162 -9.21 -13.91 10.86
CA GLY A 162 -9.52 -15.10 10.10
C GLY A 162 -8.65 -16.30 10.52
N SER A 163 -9.18 -17.51 10.32
CA SER A 163 -8.49 -18.78 10.58
C SER A 163 -7.52 -19.18 9.46
N SER A 164 -7.41 -18.37 8.40
CA SER A 164 -6.59 -18.70 7.23
C SER A 164 -5.29 -17.90 7.25
N PRO A 165 -4.13 -18.55 7.15
CA PRO A 165 -2.85 -17.87 7.19
C PRO A 165 -2.62 -16.99 5.95
N MET A 166 -1.68 -16.05 6.07
CA MET A 166 -1.21 -15.19 4.99
C MET A 166 0.18 -15.65 4.55
N TRP A 167 0.51 -15.54 3.26
CA TRP A 167 1.84 -15.88 2.78
C TRP A 167 2.88 -14.85 3.25
N PHE A 168 4.05 -15.32 3.69
CA PHE A 168 5.14 -14.54 4.26
C PHE A 168 5.65 -13.46 3.30
N ILE A 169 5.67 -13.72 2.00
CA ILE A 169 6.08 -12.70 1.01
C ILE A 169 5.12 -11.51 1.02
N HIS A 170 3.80 -11.75 1.10
CA HIS A 170 2.81 -10.67 1.22
C HIS A 170 2.97 -9.91 2.54
N TRP A 171 3.29 -10.63 3.62
CA TRP A 171 3.61 -10.03 4.90
C TRP A 171 4.85 -9.12 4.82
N ALA A 172 5.96 -9.63 4.30
CA ALA A 172 7.21 -8.90 4.16
C ALA A 172 7.04 -7.67 3.26
N LEU A 173 6.32 -7.81 2.15
CA LEU A 173 5.99 -6.70 1.25
C LEU A 173 5.12 -5.63 1.96
N GLY A 174 4.17 -6.03 2.79
CA GLY A 174 3.36 -5.12 3.60
C GLY A 174 4.19 -4.34 4.63
N VAL A 175 5.08 -5.00 5.36
CA VAL A 175 6.01 -4.34 6.29
C VAL A 175 6.94 -3.39 5.55
N ALA A 176 7.51 -3.83 4.42
CA ALA A 176 8.39 -3.01 3.58
C ALA A 176 7.64 -1.79 3.03
N PHE A 177 6.37 -1.94 2.60
CA PHE A 177 5.54 -0.83 2.17
C PHE A 177 5.43 0.24 3.27
N TYR A 178 5.11 -0.14 4.51
CA TYR A 178 5.01 0.82 5.61
C TYR A 178 6.35 1.46 5.98
N ALA A 179 7.46 0.72 5.84
CA ALA A 179 8.80 1.28 6.01
C ALA A 179 9.09 2.37 4.95
N VAL A 180 8.89 2.05 3.68
CA VAL A 180 9.22 2.96 2.57
C VAL A 180 8.26 4.15 2.51
N ILE A 181 6.95 3.97 2.75
CA ILE A 181 6.00 5.09 2.75
C ILE A 181 6.24 6.03 3.93
N SER A 182 6.66 5.50 5.09
CA SER A 182 7.01 6.34 6.24
C SER A 182 8.17 7.28 5.91
N LEU A 183 9.14 6.81 5.11
CA LEU A 183 10.25 7.62 4.63
C LEU A 183 9.78 8.61 3.53
N ALA A 184 8.98 8.15 2.57
CA ALA A 184 8.49 8.94 1.44
C ALA A 184 7.76 10.23 1.85
N VAL A 185 7.14 10.23 3.01
CA VAL A 185 6.45 11.39 3.61
C VAL A 185 7.40 12.55 3.94
N TRP A 186 8.67 12.25 4.25
CA TRP A 186 9.64 13.26 4.70
C TRP A 186 10.62 13.68 3.62
N ILE A 187 11.05 12.74 2.76
CA ILE A 187 12.20 12.95 1.88
C ILE A 187 12.03 14.10 0.89
N GLU A 188 10.84 14.35 0.35
CA GLU A 188 10.64 15.47 -0.57
C GLU A 188 10.63 16.83 0.13
N GLY A 189 10.66 16.88 1.48
CA GLY A 189 10.84 18.08 2.28
C GLY A 189 12.26 18.31 2.80
N SER A 190 13.25 17.57 2.28
CA SER A 190 14.62 17.55 2.82
C SER A 190 15.28 18.93 2.89
N SER A 191 15.18 19.75 1.84
CA SER A 191 15.76 21.09 1.83
C SER A 191 15.14 22.00 2.89
N ALA A 192 13.82 21.92 3.06
CA ALA A 192 13.10 22.70 4.07
C ALA A 192 13.47 22.27 5.50
N ILE A 193 13.60 20.95 5.75
CA ILE A 193 14.04 20.39 7.03
C ILE A 193 15.44 20.88 7.40
N LEU A 194 16.40 20.78 6.47
CA LEU A 194 17.77 21.24 6.70
C LEU A 194 17.82 22.75 6.95
N SER A 195 17.12 23.54 6.11
CA SER A 195 17.05 24.99 6.25
C SER A 195 16.47 25.42 7.60
N CYS A 196 15.48 24.69 8.13
CA CYS A 196 14.90 24.94 9.45
C CYS A 196 15.88 24.66 10.59
N TRP A 197 16.62 23.55 10.49
CA TRP A 197 17.61 23.20 11.50
C TRP A 197 18.77 24.18 11.56
N ASP A 198 19.16 24.73 10.41
CA ASP A 198 20.22 25.73 10.30
C ASP A 198 19.72 27.14 10.68
N SER A 199 18.43 27.44 10.47
CA SER A 199 17.82 28.74 10.78
C SER A 199 16.37 28.59 11.25
N PRO A 200 16.11 28.54 12.58
CA PRO A 200 14.82 28.18 13.15
C PRO A 200 13.71 29.24 13.03
N ASN A 201 14.03 30.47 12.61
CA ASN A 201 13.07 31.57 12.52
C ASN A 201 12.44 31.69 11.11
N GLN A 202 11.77 30.62 10.66
CA GLN A 202 10.99 30.67 9.42
C GLN A 202 9.52 30.99 9.72
N SER A 203 8.91 31.86 8.91
CA SER A 203 7.49 32.16 9.02
C SER A 203 6.65 30.95 8.59
N LEU A 204 5.63 30.63 9.39
CA LEU A 204 4.68 29.57 9.04
C LEU A 204 3.74 30.06 7.94
N ASN A 205 3.60 29.25 6.89
CA ASN A 205 2.72 29.52 5.77
C ASN A 205 1.68 28.42 5.61
N ILE A 206 0.41 28.80 5.50
CA ILE A 206 -0.68 27.85 5.29
C ILE A 206 -0.60 27.34 3.84
N PRO A 207 -0.41 26.03 3.60
CA PRO A 207 -0.39 25.51 2.23
C PRO A 207 -1.74 25.75 1.55
N ARG A 208 -1.74 26.30 0.33
CA ARG A 208 -2.96 26.61 -0.43
C ARG A 208 -3.90 25.41 -0.60
N ARG A 209 -3.35 24.19 -0.60
CA ARG A 209 -4.08 22.93 -0.80
C ARG A 209 -4.68 22.36 0.49
N LEU A 210 -4.38 22.94 1.65
CA LEU A 210 -4.72 22.39 2.97
C LEU A 210 -6.20 22.02 3.09
N LEU A 211 -7.10 22.98 2.81
CA LEU A 211 -8.54 22.76 2.97
C LEU A 211 -9.03 21.59 2.12
N SER A 212 -8.70 21.60 0.82
CA SER A 212 -9.11 20.54 -0.10
C SER A 212 -8.53 19.17 0.28
N ALA A 213 -7.26 19.11 0.70
CA ALA A 213 -6.63 17.87 1.10
C ALA A 213 -7.24 17.28 2.36
N VAL A 214 -7.46 18.11 3.38
CA VAL A 214 -8.07 17.70 4.64
C VAL A 214 -9.50 17.23 4.42
N LEU A 215 -10.27 17.90 3.55
CA LEU A 215 -11.62 17.47 3.19
C LEU A 215 -11.62 16.09 2.52
N PHE A 216 -10.81 15.91 1.46
CA PHE A 216 -10.72 14.62 0.76
C PHE A 216 -10.25 13.51 1.68
N TYR A 217 -9.20 13.78 2.47
CA TYR A 217 -8.67 12.84 3.45
C TYR A 217 -9.74 12.46 4.47
N SER A 218 -10.46 13.43 5.04
CA SER A 218 -11.46 13.18 6.08
C SER A 218 -12.60 12.31 5.56
N VAL A 219 -13.14 12.61 4.37
CA VAL A 219 -14.19 11.78 3.76
C VAL A 219 -13.71 10.35 3.61
N ALA A 220 -12.52 10.14 3.04
CA ALA A 220 -11.96 8.80 2.86
C ALA A 220 -11.69 8.09 4.19
N TYR A 221 -11.15 8.80 5.19
CA TYR A 221 -10.84 8.29 6.52
C TYR A 221 -12.09 7.76 7.22
N PHE A 222 -13.17 8.54 7.23
CA PHE A 222 -14.42 8.12 7.84
C PHE A 222 -15.11 7.02 7.04
N LYS A 223 -15.10 7.08 5.70
CA LYS A 223 -15.70 6.03 4.86
C LYS A 223 -15.00 4.70 5.01
N GLN A 224 -13.66 4.70 5.11
CA GLN A 224 -12.91 3.48 5.35
C GLN A 224 -13.28 2.85 6.70
N ASN A 225 -13.30 3.65 7.77
CA ASN A 225 -13.69 3.20 9.11
C ASN A 225 -15.13 2.64 9.14
N GLN A 226 -16.08 3.33 8.50
CA GLN A 226 -17.47 2.85 8.36
C GLN A 226 -17.52 1.48 7.69
N CYS A 227 -16.76 1.30 6.60
CA CYS A 227 -16.69 0.03 5.90
C CYS A 227 -16.10 -1.08 6.77
N HIS A 228 -15.00 -0.82 7.49
CA HIS A 228 -14.39 -1.84 8.36
C HIS A 228 -15.30 -2.24 9.52
N ARG A 229 -15.99 -1.28 10.15
CA ARG A 229 -16.97 -1.56 11.22
C ARG A 229 -18.14 -2.39 10.70
N HIS A 230 -18.67 -2.06 9.52
CA HIS A 230 -19.72 -2.86 8.88
C HIS A 230 -19.23 -4.28 8.60
N LEU A 231 -18.06 -4.45 7.97
CA LEU A 231 -17.51 -5.79 7.73
C LEU A 231 -17.29 -6.60 9.02
N ALA A 232 -16.88 -5.96 10.11
CA ALA A 232 -16.66 -6.61 11.40
C ALA A 232 -17.96 -6.98 12.13
N SER A 233 -19.06 -6.25 11.89
CA SER A 233 -20.36 -6.54 12.48
C SER A 233 -21.08 -7.70 11.78
N LEU A 234 -20.78 -7.94 10.50
CA LEU A 234 -21.37 -9.04 9.74
C LEU A 234 -20.98 -10.42 10.29
N LYS A 235 -21.93 -11.36 10.19
CA LYS A 235 -21.60 -12.78 10.32
C LYS A 235 -20.59 -13.18 9.24
N LYS A 236 -19.66 -14.07 9.59
CA LYS A 236 -18.56 -14.46 8.71
C LYS A 236 -19.12 -14.97 7.38
N TYR A 237 -18.59 -14.41 6.28
CA TYR A 237 -18.98 -14.76 4.92
C TYR A 237 -20.42 -14.38 4.52
N THR A 238 -20.92 -13.25 5.01
CA THR A 238 -22.12 -12.58 4.50
C THR A 238 -21.74 -11.57 3.41
N LEU A 239 -22.59 -11.42 2.39
CA LEU A 239 -22.41 -10.39 1.36
C LEU A 239 -22.72 -9.00 1.96
N PRO A 240 -21.76 -8.05 1.95
CA PRO A 240 -22.03 -6.70 2.43
C PRO A 240 -22.90 -5.93 1.42
N THR A 241 -23.91 -5.22 1.91
CA THR A 241 -24.92 -4.53 1.08
C THR A 241 -25.26 -3.12 1.58
N GLU A 242 -24.61 -2.64 2.64
CA GLU A 242 -24.89 -1.32 3.21
C GLU A 242 -23.89 -0.25 2.73
N GLY A 243 -24.35 1.01 2.73
CA GLY A 243 -23.51 2.15 2.36
C GLY A 243 -22.88 2.02 0.98
N TRP A 244 -21.56 2.23 0.90
CA TRP A 244 -20.83 2.13 -0.37
C TRP A 244 -20.72 0.70 -0.92
N PHE A 245 -20.99 -0.34 -0.12
CA PHE A 245 -21.02 -1.72 -0.63
C PHE A 245 -22.18 -1.97 -1.60
N LYS A 246 -23.17 -1.07 -1.68
CA LYS A 246 -24.22 -1.10 -2.72
C LYS A 246 -23.66 -0.92 -4.13
N TYR A 247 -22.58 -0.15 -4.27
CA TYR A 247 -22.02 0.26 -5.55
C TYR A 247 -20.64 -0.35 -5.83
N LEU A 248 -19.93 -0.74 -4.77
CA LEU A 248 -18.55 -1.21 -4.83
C LEU A 248 -18.40 -2.57 -4.14
N ILE A 249 -17.55 -3.44 -4.69
CA ILE A 249 -17.17 -4.71 -4.05
C ILE A 249 -16.28 -4.44 -2.83
N CYS A 250 -15.26 -3.57 -3.01
CA CYS A 250 -14.31 -3.24 -1.95
C CYS A 250 -14.18 -1.71 -1.72
N PRO A 251 -15.23 -1.02 -1.24
CA PRO A 251 -15.22 0.43 -1.03
C PRO A 251 -14.16 0.92 -0.03
N HIS A 252 -13.74 0.08 0.92
CA HIS A 252 -12.67 0.40 1.86
C HIS A 252 -11.30 0.48 1.19
N TYR A 253 -11.08 -0.23 0.08
CA TYR A 253 -9.87 -0.12 -0.73
C TYR A 253 -9.88 1.15 -1.59
N THR A 254 -11.05 1.54 -2.11
CA THR A 254 -11.24 2.84 -2.76
C THR A 254 -10.86 3.97 -1.81
N ALA A 255 -11.39 3.93 -0.58
CA ALA A 255 -11.10 4.91 0.44
C ALA A 255 -9.60 4.94 0.80
N GLU A 256 -8.92 3.79 0.81
CA GLU A 256 -7.48 3.71 1.03
C GLU A 256 -6.68 4.45 -0.06
N CYS A 257 -7.03 4.26 -1.33
CA CYS A 257 -6.41 4.97 -2.44
C CYS A 257 -6.61 6.49 -2.31
N ILE A 258 -7.81 6.93 -1.94
CA ILE A 258 -8.12 8.36 -1.75
C ILE A 258 -7.33 8.95 -0.56
N LEU A 259 -7.12 8.20 0.52
CA LEU A 259 -6.29 8.65 1.66
C LEU A 259 -4.86 8.97 1.21
N TYR A 260 -4.21 8.03 0.53
CA TYR A 260 -2.84 8.24 0.03
C TYR A 260 -2.78 9.32 -1.04
N LEU A 261 -3.80 9.43 -1.90
CA LEU A 261 -3.87 10.48 -2.92
C LEU A 261 -4.02 11.87 -2.30
N ALA A 262 -4.81 12.01 -1.23
CA ALA A 262 -4.95 13.26 -0.49
C ALA A 262 -3.63 13.67 0.18
N ILE A 263 -2.85 12.70 0.68
CA ILE A 263 -1.51 12.95 1.22
C ILE A 263 -0.56 13.38 0.09
N ALA A 264 -0.57 12.70 -1.05
CA ALA A 264 0.23 13.10 -2.22
C ALA A 264 -0.14 14.51 -2.71
N TRP A 265 -1.42 14.89 -2.63
CA TRP A 265 -1.93 16.18 -3.05
C TRP A 265 -1.42 17.33 -2.16
N ILE A 266 -1.47 17.18 -0.84
CA ILE A 266 -0.97 18.21 0.11
C ILE A 266 0.55 18.28 0.12
N ALA A 267 1.22 17.14 -0.05
CA ALA A 267 2.67 17.01 0.00
C ALA A 267 3.37 17.38 -1.33
N ALA A 268 2.67 17.96 -2.30
CA ALA A 268 3.26 18.28 -3.58
C ALA A 268 4.20 19.50 -3.48
N PRO A 269 5.46 19.39 -3.94
CA PRO A 269 6.34 20.55 -4.07
C PRO A 269 5.76 21.65 -4.99
N PRO A 270 6.25 22.90 -4.89
CA PRO A 270 5.86 23.97 -5.79
C PRO A 270 6.05 23.58 -7.28
N GLY A 271 5.04 23.85 -8.10
CA GLY A 271 5.06 23.50 -9.53
C GLY A 271 4.59 22.09 -9.86
N GLU A 272 4.43 21.21 -8.87
CA GLU A 272 4.01 19.81 -9.08
C GLU A 272 2.54 19.61 -8.68
N LEU A 273 1.82 18.73 -9.38
CA LEU A 273 0.43 18.42 -9.04
C LEU A 273 0.36 17.48 -7.83
N PHE A 274 1.30 16.55 -7.68
CA PHE A 274 1.36 15.60 -6.57
C PHE A 274 2.80 15.39 -6.12
N ASN A 275 3.00 15.00 -4.87
CA ASN A 275 4.24 14.41 -4.39
C ASN A 275 4.52 13.11 -5.16
N LYS A 276 5.63 13.03 -5.89
CA LYS A 276 5.89 11.90 -6.80
C LYS A 276 6.15 10.61 -6.04
N SER A 277 6.86 10.68 -4.92
CA SER A 277 7.16 9.52 -4.08
C SER A 277 5.90 8.89 -3.51
N ILE A 278 4.98 9.70 -2.96
CA ILE A 278 3.70 9.21 -2.43
C ILE A 278 2.76 8.80 -3.57
N LEU A 279 2.79 9.48 -4.72
CA LEU A 279 1.97 9.11 -5.88
C LEU A 279 2.32 7.71 -6.41
N THR A 280 3.61 7.35 -6.46
CA THR A 280 3.99 5.97 -6.82
C THR A 280 3.51 4.95 -5.79
N ALA A 281 3.43 5.31 -4.51
CA ALA A 281 2.80 4.48 -3.49
C ALA A 281 1.29 4.32 -3.72
N VAL A 282 0.57 5.38 -4.14
CA VAL A 282 -0.84 5.30 -4.54
C VAL A 282 -1.01 4.28 -5.68
N ALA A 283 -0.15 4.33 -6.69
CA ALA A 283 -0.19 3.37 -7.80
C ALA A 283 0.02 1.93 -7.31
N PHE A 284 1.00 1.70 -6.43
CA PHE A 284 1.21 0.39 -5.80
C PHE A 284 -0.02 -0.08 -5.01
N VAL A 285 -0.60 0.78 -4.17
CA VAL A 285 -1.78 0.45 -3.36
C VAL A 285 -2.97 0.11 -4.27
N ALA A 286 -3.21 0.89 -5.32
CA ALA A 286 -4.28 0.65 -6.27
C ALA A 286 -4.10 -0.70 -7.00
N VAL A 287 -2.89 -1.03 -7.42
CA VAL A 287 -2.60 -2.33 -8.05
C VAL A 287 -2.78 -3.49 -7.06
N ASN A 288 -2.19 -3.40 -5.88
CA ASN A 288 -2.23 -4.45 -4.86
C ASN A 288 -3.65 -4.72 -4.36
N LEU A 289 -4.39 -3.67 -4.03
CA LEU A 289 -5.77 -3.78 -3.59
C LEU A 289 -6.72 -4.12 -4.74
N GLY A 290 -6.46 -3.64 -5.95
CA GLY A 290 -7.24 -3.96 -7.15
C GLY A 290 -7.15 -5.44 -7.54
N ALA A 291 -5.95 -6.02 -7.42
CA ALA A 291 -5.72 -7.46 -7.53
C ALA A 291 -6.55 -8.26 -6.50
N THR A 292 -6.51 -7.81 -5.24
CA THR A 292 -7.24 -8.44 -4.14
C THR A 292 -8.75 -8.33 -4.34
N ALA A 293 -9.24 -7.15 -4.74
CA ALA A 293 -10.65 -6.86 -4.99
C ALA A 293 -11.23 -7.71 -6.13
N LYS A 294 -10.45 -7.96 -7.19
CA LYS A 294 -10.82 -8.88 -8.28
C LYS A 294 -11.11 -10.28 -7.74
N GLY A 295 -10.21 -10.80 -6.90
CA GLY A 295 -10.41 -12.09 -6.23
C GLY A 295 -11.65 -12.10 -5.32
N THR A 296 -11.91 -10.99 -4.63
CA THR A 296 -13.13 -10.83 -3.80
C THR A 296 -14.40 -10.86 -4.64
N LYS A 297 -14.44 -10.18 -5.79
CA LYS A 297 -15.61 -10.21 -6.69
C LYS A 297 -15.87 -11.64 -7.18
N ALA A 298 -14.85 -12.32 -7.68
CA ALA A 298 -14.98 -13.71 -8.12
C ALA A 298 -15.46 -14.65 -7.00
N TRP A 299 -15.01 -14.42 -5.76
CA TRP A 299 -15.49 -15.17 -4.60
C TRP A 299 -16.96 -14.87 -4.27
N TYR A 300 -17.40 -13.61 -4.37
CA TYR A 300 -18.81 -13.23 -4.19
C TYR A 300 -19.70 -13.85 -5.27
N GLU A 301 -19.30 -13.80 -6.54
CA GLU A 301 -20.03 -14.40 -7.65
C GLU A 301 -20.24 -15.90 -7.43
N ASN A 302 -19.17 -16.63 -7.09
CA ASN A 302 -19.24 -18.08 -6.85
C ASN A 302 -20.11 -18.45 -5.64
N LYS A 303 -20.14 -17.61 -4.60
CA LYS A 303 -20.86 -17.92 -3.35
C LYS A 303 -22.31 -17.45 -3.33
N PHE A 304 -22.59 -16.28 -3.90
CA PHE A 304 -23.88 -15.59 -3.76
C PHE A 304 -24.64 -15.48 -5.08
N GLY A 305 -24.04 -15.87 -6.21
CA GLY A 305 -24.57 -15.67 -7.54
C GLY A 305 -24.04 -14.40 -8.20
N SER A 306 -23.72 -14.49 -9.49
CA SER A 306 -23.17 -13.36 -10.25
C SER A 306 -24.14 -12.19 -10.38
N ASP A 307 -25.45 -12.44 -10.36
CA ASP A 307 -26.50 -11.42 -10.41
C ASP A 307 -26.44 -10.44 -9.23
N LYS A 308 -25.97 -10.89 -8.05
CA LYS A 308 -25.96 -10.06 -6.84
C LYS A 308 -24.88 -8.97 -6.82
N VAL A 309 -23.88 -9.08 -7.70
CA VAL A 309 -22.70 -8.20 -7.72
C VAL A 309 -22.36 -7.69 -9.11
N ALA A 310 -23.17 -7.99 -10.13
CA ALA A 310 -22.94 -7.59 -11.52
C ALA A 310 -22.82 -6.06 -11.66
N ASP A 311 -23.75 -5.31 -11.05
CA ASP A 311 -23.83 -3.85 -11.16
C ASP A 311 -22.82 -3.10 -10.26
N ARG A 312 -21.95 -3.84 -9.56
CA ARG A 312 -20.97 -3.25 -8.63
C ARG A 312 -19.60 -3.15 -9.28
N TRP A 313 -19.03 -1.95 -9.21
CA TRP A 313 -17.62 -1.70 -9.50
C TRP A 313 -16.74 -2.46 -8.50
N ILE A 314 -15.60 -2.99 -8.93
CA ILE A 314 -14.68 -3.75 -8.09
C ILE A 314 -14.04 -2.84 -7.03
N MET A 315 -13.52 -1.68 -7.44
CA MET A 315 -12.77 -0.78 -6.56
C MET A 315 -12.77 0.71 -6.98
N ILE A 316 -12.71 1.07 -8.26
CA ILE A 316 -12.57 2.47 -8.72
C ILE A 316 -13.78 2.82 -9.59
N PRO A 317 -14.81 3.51 -9.08
CA PRO A 317 -15.95 3.91 -9.89
C PRO A 317 -15.58 5.12 -10.80
N PRO A 318 -16.11 5.21 -12.03
CA PRO A 318 -16.92 4.25 -12.78
C PRO A 318 -16.07 3.40 -13.75
N VAL A 319 -14.88 2.96 -13.34
CA VAL A 319 -13.89 2.33 -14.24
C VAL A 319 -13.68 0.85 -13.94
N TYR A 320 -13.43 0.50 -12.68
CA TYR A 320 -12.97 -0.81 -12.28
C TYR A 320 -13.73 -1.35 -11.08
#